data_AF-A0A3C1UBB7-F1
#
_entry.id   AF-A0A3C1UBB7-F1
#
_cell.length_a   1.000
_cell.length_b   1.000
_cell.length_c   1.000
_cell.angle_alpha   90.00
_cell.angle_beta   90.00
_cell.angle_gamma   90.00
#
_symmetry.space_group_name_H-M   'P 1'
#
loop_
_entity.id
_entity.type
_entity.pdbx_description
1 polymer ?
#
loop_
_entity_poly.entity_id
_entity_poly.type
_entity_poly.pdbx_seq_one_letter_code
_entity_poly.pdbx_strand_id
1 'polypeptide(L)' 'DNMVGVYTIESGSVRYTPPVISRKIFNINSGSSITWNGDVLNPQLNLVGEQTTRASVTG' A
#
# COMPACT_ATOMS: atom_id res chain seq x y z
N ASP A 1 11.46 1.64 21.67
CA ASP A 1 12.41 1.97 20.60
C ASP A 1 12.02 3.25 19.90
N ASN A 2 13.00 4.05 19.48
CA ASN A 2 12.83 5.30 18.74
C ASN A 2 13.54 5.14 17.39
N MET A 3 12.85 5.47 16.30
CA MET A 3 13.40 5.43 14.95
C MET A 3 13.13 6.74 14.22
N VAL A 4 14.14 7.22 13.50
CA VAL A 4 14.07 8.38 12.62
C VAL A 4 14.65 7.99 11.27
N GLY A 5 13.90 8.23 10.20
CA GLY A 5 14.36 7.92 8.85
C GLY A 5 13.22 7.74 7.85
N VAL A 6 13.61 7.51 6.61
CA VAL A 6 12.69 7.25 5.49
C VAL A 6 13.04 5.90 4.87
N TYR A 7 12.03 5.06 4.67
CA TYR A 7 12.14 3.85 3.87
C TYR A 7 11.32 4.01 2.60
N THR A 8 11.98 3.96 1.45
CA THR A 8 11.35 4.01 0.13
C THR A 8 11.01 2.60 -0.33
N ILE A 9 9.79 2.42 -0.81
CA ILE A 9 9.26 1.17 -1.33
C ILE A 9 9.33 1.22 -2.85
N GLU A 10 10.22 0.42 -3.43
CA GLU A 10 10.40 0.35 -4.88
C GLU A 10 9.39 -0.56 -5.56
N SER A 11 8.96 -1.62 -4.88
CA SER A 11 7.97 -2.56 -5.38
C SER A 11 7.34 -3.37 -4.26
N GLY A 12 6.17 -3.93 -4.51
CA GLY A 12 5.46 -4.78 -3.55
C GLY A 12 3.98 -4.88 -3.88
N SER A 13 3.25 -5.70 -3.13
CA SER A 13 1.80 -5.76 -3.25
C SER A 13 1.13 -5.80 -1.87
N VAL A 14 -0.03 -5.16 -1.76
CA VAL A 14 -0.87 -5.18 -0.57
C VAL A 14 -2.15 -5.92 -0.88
N ARG A 15 -2.43 -6.92 -0.05
CA ARG A 15 -3.69 -7.68 -0.10
C ARG A 15 -4.68 -7.08 0.88
N TYR A 16 -5.74 -6.47 0.36
CA TYR A 16 -6.86 -5.98 1.15
C TYR A 16 -8.03 -6.97 1.09
N THR A 17 -8.48 -7.44 2.26
CA THR A 17 -9.53 -8.46 2.38
C THR A 17 -10.67 -7.95 3.26
N PRO A 18 -11.49 -7.01 2.77
CA PRO A 18 -12.66 -6.54 3.51
C PRO A 18 -13.72 -7.65 3.60
N PRO A 19 -14.48 -7.76 4.69
CA PRO A 19 -15.36 -8.90 4.97
C PRO A 19 -16.52 -9.09 3.97
N VAL A 20 -16.82 -8.08 3.14
CA VAL A 20 -18.01 -8.06 2.26
C VAL A 20 -17.65 -8.04 0.76
N ILE A 21 -16.40 -7.72 0.39
CA ILE A 21 -16.00 -7.50 -1.01
C ILE A 21 -14.93 -8.51 -1.43
N SER A 22 -14.94 -8.90 -2.70
CA SER A 22 -13.89 -9.73 -3.31
C SER A 22 -12.49 -9.17 -3.02
N ARG A 23 -11.56 -10.08 -2.70
CA ARG A 23 -10.15 -9.79 -2.44
C ARG A 23 -9.58 -8.83 -3.48
N LYS A 24 -9.01 -7.71 -3.02
CA LYS A 24 -8.26 -6.77 -3.87
C LYS A 24 -6.77 -6.87 -3.58
N ILE A 25 -5.98 -6.93 -4.64
CA ILE A 25 -4.51 -6.89 -4.58
C ILE A 25 -4.10 -5.62 -5.30
N PHE A 26 -3.45 -4.72 -4.58
CA PHE A 26 -2.87 -3.49 -5.13
C PHE A 26 -1.37 -3.68 -5.29
N ASN A 27 -0.84 -3.32 -6.45
CA ASN A 27 0.60 -3.21 -6.64
C ASN A 27 1.04 -1.84 -6.12
N ILE A 28 2.05 -1.80 -5.24
CA ILE A 28 2.57 -0.54 -4.72
C ILE A 28 3.40 0.13 -5.82
N ASN A 29 3.15 1.41 -6.05
CA ASN A 29 3.91 2.25 -6.96
C ASN A 29 5.28 2.57 -6.34
N SER A 30 6.35 2.49 -7.14
CA SER A 30 7.69 2.94 -6.74
C SER A 30 7.64 4.40 -6.25
N GLY A 31 8.44 4.71 -5.24
CA GLY A 31 8.46 6.02 -4.58
C GLY A 31 7.46 6.19 -3.43
N SER A 32 6.59 5.18 -3.19
CA SER A 32 5.85 5.10 -1.93
C SER A 32 6.82 5.02 -0.75
N SER A 33 6.46 5.54 0.43
CA SER A 33 7.39 5.67 1.55
C SER A 33 6.76 5.54 2.93
N ILE A 34 7.62 5.18 3.88
CA ILE A 34 7.34 5.19 5.31
C ILE A 34 8.35 6.12 5.97
N THR A 35 7.85 7.09 6.75
CA THR A 35 8.68 8.04 7.48
C THR A 35 8.46 7.88 8.98
N TRP A 36 9.55 7.66 9.72
CA TRP A 36 9.54 7.67 11.17
C TRP A 36 10.20 8.95 11.68
N ASN A 37 9.59 9.55 12.72
CA ASN A 37 10.08 10.75 13.39
C ASN A 37 10.13 10.56 14.91
N GLY A 38 10.26 9.32 15.39
CA GLY A 38 10.18 8.97 16.81
C GLY A 38 9.59 7.59 17.04
N ASP A 39 8.30 7.54 17.39
CA ASP A 39 7.60 6.28 17.70
C ASP A 39 7.54 5.35 16.48
N VAL A 40 8.11 4.16 16.63
CA VAL A 40 8.16 3.10 15.60
C VAL A 40 6.75 2.63 15.20
N LEU A 41 5.80 2.66 16.14
CA LEU A 41 4.43 2.21 15.93
C LEU A 41 3.52 3.28 15.34
N ASN A 42 3.99 4.53 15.24
CA ASN A 42 3.25 5.65 14.67
C ASN A 42 4.01 6.34 13.52
N PRO A 43 4.35 5.63 12.43
CA PRO A 43 4.96 6.24 11.27
C PRO A 43 3.96 7.03 10.43
N GLN A 44 4.47 7.95 9.61
CA GLN A 44 3.73 8.53 8.52
C GLN A 44 3.83 7.63 7.28
N LEU A 45 2.68 7.29 6.68
CA LEU A 45 2.58 6.45 5.50
C LEU A 45 2.21 7.29 4.27
N ASN A 46 2.97 7.16 3.20
CA ASN A 46 2.63 7.69 1.89
C ASN A 46 2.65 6.55 0.87
N LEU A 47 1.51 5.89 0.69
CA LEU A 47 1.38 4.70 -0.14
C LEU A 47 0.44 4.98 -1.31
N VAL A 48 0.93 4.74 -2.53
CA VAL A 48 0.11 4.75 -3.74
C VAL A 48 0.14 3.34 -4.31
N GLY A 49 -1.04 2.81 -4.65
CA GLY A 49 -1.14 1.49 -5.25
C GLY A 49 -2.25 1.41 -6.29
N GLU A 50 -2.00 0.62 -7.31
CA GLU A 50 -2.88 0.46 -8.46
C GLU A 50 -3.38 -0.98 -8.60
N GLN A 51 -4.61 -1.12 -9.10
CA GLN A 51 -5.19 -2.41 -9.46
C GLN A 51 -5.90 -2.30 -10.81
N THR A 52 -5.49 -3.10 -11.79
CA THR A 52 -6.22 -3.22 -13.06
C THR A 52 -7.50 -4.04 -12.84
N THR A 53 -8.65 -3.45 -13.15
CA THR A 53 -9.95 -4.13 -13.14
C THR A 53 -10.48 -4.21 -14.57
N ARG A 54 -10.87 -5.42 -15.02
CA ARG A 54 -11.47 -5.64 -16.34
C ARG A 54 -12.91 -6.08 -16.16
N ALA A 55 -13.80 -5.55 -16.99
CA ALA A 55 -15.19 -5.98 -17.08
C ALA A 55 -15.49 -6.47 -18.50
N SER A 56 -16.24 -7.56 -18.61
CA SER A 56 -16.75 -8.07 -19.88
C SER A 56 -18.25 -7.79 -19.93
N VAL A 57 -18.71 -7.16 -21.02
CA VAL A 57 -20.13 -6.90 -21.25
C VAL A 57 -20.60 -7.89 -22.32
N THR A 58 -21.50 -8.79 -21.96
CA THR A 58 -22.30 -9.58 -22.90
C THR A 58 -23.66 -8.91 -23.03
N GLY A 59 -24.04 -8.57 -24.27
CA GLY A 59 -25.36 -8.03 -24.62
C GLY A 59 -26.37 -9.11 -24.95
#